data_AF-A0A2V6IZY0-F1
#
_entry.id   AF-A0A2V6IZY0-F1
#
_cell.length_a   1.000
_cell.length_b   1.000
_cell.length_c   1.000
_cell.angle_alpha   90.00
_cell.angle_beta   90.00
_cell.angle_gamma   90.00
#
_symmetry.space_group_name_H-M   'P 1'
#
loop_
_entity.id
_entity.type
_entity.pdbx_description
1 polymer ?
#
loop_
_entity_poly.entity_id
_entity_poly.type
_entity_poly.pdbx_seq_one_letter_code
_entity_poly.pdbx_strand_id
1 'polypeptide(L)'
;MIEAVGWDRAMNEGFRIHTTIDSDLQKAAEESLRSHLDQVEKHPDYRHQTYAEYTANFRKSRPGASPPPAPDYLQGAVIVLDNANGGMLALVGGRDFEHNQYDRALQARRPAGTAMTPFVFATAFEKGMFPGSVVEDSALDNRAVMIGGTTGILGEWGPETAENRYEGSITAREALSKSKNGATIRLGMNPGVESVIDLCRKAGVKSPLRPYPATFLELALAYTIFPNGGWRPKLPHVLERIEEKDGTVWHAQRDYGKQNVIRPETAYEVHSCLVDALERGTGRDARANFGLQKMEAAGKTGTAYDFTDVLFAGYDSAITCAVWAGFDKPQQIFRGAFGRDIALPVWVDVMNASATHYPTKEIAQPRGLERVNICAKSGLLATDKCIEKIKMADGEMDEKTTYLELATSAQRPTETCNVHGEMHASLTRDLPVSEFPRAALAVDTSAMKPIIPKEPTLLAARDPYNSVHALMNPKPRPSPSPEAEKEATSEEMPDPTKPVLKAIPVQPGEAETGEPIPSPAPSETVIKAIKPTGSPVEIRRAIPVVRPTPQTSQPEVRRAEPVEEDESN
;
A
#
# COMPACT_ATOMS: atom_id res chain seq x y z
N MET A 1 31.28 -7.17 -5.18
CA MET A 1 32.70 -6.79 -5.43
C MET A 1 33.53 -8.00 -5.82
N ILE A 2 33.79 -8.98 -4.94
CA ILE A 2 34.58 -10.19 -5.25
C ILE A 2 34.08 -10.91 -6.52
N GLU A 3 32.77 -11.05 -6.68
CA GLU A 3 32.13 -11.59 -7.89
C GLU A 3 32.39 -10.77 -9.18
N ALA A 4 32.63 -9.47 -9.05
CA ALA A 4 32.81 -8.53 -10.18
C ALA A 4 34.27 -8.31 -10.59
N VAL A 5 35.21 -8.34 -9.64
CA VAL A 5 36.65 -8.06 -9.89
C VAL A 5 37.60 -9.19 -9.48
N GLY A 6 37.11 -10.27 -8.88
CA GLY A 6 37.93 -11.34 -8.32
C GLY A 6 38.46 -11.05 -6.91
N TRP A 7 38.80 -12.10 -6.17
CA TRP A 7 39.22 -11.99 -4.75
C TRP A 7 40.57 -11.29 -4.58
N ASP A 8 41.58 -11.70 -5.36
CA ASP A 8 42.94 -11.14 -5.26
C ASP A 8 42.98 -9.66 -5.59
N ARG A 9 42.29 -9.23 -6.66
CA ARG A 9 42.17 -7.80 -6.99
C ARG A 9 41.48 -7.07 -5.84
N ALA A 10 40.30 -7.55 -5.43
CA ALA A 10 39.45 -6.90 -4.42
C ALA A 10 40.19 -6.59 -3.11
N MET A 11 41.07 -7.49 -2.67
CA MET A 11 41.84 -7.33 -1.42
C MET A 11 43.11 -6.47 -1.58
N ASN A 12 43.78 -6.52 -2.73
CA ASN A 12 45.14 -5.96 -2.87
C ASN A 12 45.23 -4.67 -3.69
N GLU A 13 44.32 -4.44 -4.64
CA GLU A 13 44.46 -3.34 -5.60
C GLU A 13 43.95 -1.99 -5.09
N GLY A 14 43.22 -1.95 -3.96
CA GLY A 14 42.88 -0.72 -3.23
C GLY A 14 41.90 0.19 -3.98
N PHE A 15 40.78 -0.39 -4.41
CA PHE A 15 39.65 0.32 -5.02
C PHE A 15 38.94 1.28 -4.06
N ARG A 16 38.27 2.30 -4.60
CA ARG A 16 37.21 3.04 -3.89
C ARG A 16 35.85 2.47 -4.27
N ILE A 17 35.03 2.13 -3.29
CA ILE A 17 33.72 1.51 -3.50
C ILE A 17 32.67 2.51 -3.07
N HIS A 18 31.84 2.95 -4.01
CA HIS A 18 30.68 3.80 -3.74
C HIS A 18 29.44 2.92 -3.66
N THR A 19 28.65 3.12 -2.61
CA THR A 19 27.40 2.39 -2.38
C THR A 19 26.22 3.34 -2.43
N THR A 20 25.02 2.80 -2.57
CA THR A 20 23.76 3.57 -2.50
C THR A 20 23.34 3.92 -1.07
N ILE A 21 24.07 3.47 -0.05
CA ILE A 21 23.72 3.67 1.36
C ILE A 21 23.91 5.15 1.73
N ASP A 22 22.82 5.78 2.17
CA ASP A 22 22.84 7.07 2.82
C ASP A 22 23.30 6.90 4.27
N SER A 23 24.42 7.51 4.63
CA SER A 23 25.04 7.31 5.95
C SER A 23 24.21 7.86 7.10
N ASP A 24 23.38 8.88 6.88
CA ASP A 24 22.60 9.50 7.95
C ASP A 24 21.25 8.80 8.12
N LEU A 25 20.64 8.36 7.01
CA LEU A 25 19.47 7.48 7.04
C LEU A 25 19.79 6.10 7.64
N GLN A 26 20.97 5.53 7.33
CA GLN A 26 21.44 4.28 7.94
C GLN A 26 21.54 4.40 9.47
N LYS A 27 22.18 5.46 9.98
CA LYS A 27 22.29 5.70 11.44
C LYS A 27 20.92 5.86 12.08
N ALA A 28 20.03 6.66 11.46
CA ALA A 28 18.67 6.85 11.97
C ALA A 28 17.89 5.52 12.05
N ALA A 29 18.03 4.64 11.06
CA ALA A 29 17.43 3.31 11.06
C ALA A 29 18.00 2.40 12.15
N GLU A 30 19.33 2.38 12.35
CA GLU A 30 19.99 1.60 13.39
C GLU A 30 19.61 2.07 14.80
N GLU A 31 19.65 3.38 15.04
CA GLU A 31 19.34 4.00 16.33
C GLU A 31 17.86 3.84 16.70
N SER A 32 16.95 4.09 15.76
CA SER A 32 15.51 3.92 15.98
C SER A 32 15.14 2.47 16.23
N LEU A 33 15.65 1.52 15.42
CA LEU A 33 15.38 0.10 15.61
C LEU A 33 15.85 -0.38 16.99
N ARG A 34 17.05 0.01 17.42
CA ARG A 34 17.56 -0.34 18.75
C ARG A 34 16.70 0.27 19.85
N SER A 35 16.43 1.58 19.77
CA SER A 35 15.67 2.33 20.79
C SER A 35 14.26 1.79 21.00
N HIS A 36 13.54 1.46 19.92
CA HIS A 36 12.19 0.92 20.00
C HIS A 36 12.18 -0.52 20.51
N LEU A 37 13.09 -1.38 20.08
CA LEU A 37 13.15 -2.75 20.60
C LEU A 37 13.60 -2.79 22.08
N ASP A 38 14.45 -1.87 22.52
CA ASP A 38 14.77 -1.65 23.95
C ASP A 38 13.54 -1.18 24.78
N GLN A 39 12.51 -0.61 24.16
CA GLN A 39 11.24 -0.25 24.81
C GLN A 39 10.27 -1.43 24.84
N VAL A 40 10.18 -2.20 23.75
CA VAL A 40 9.34 -3.41 23.65
C VAL A 40 9.77 -4.48 24.66
N GLU A 41 11.07 -4.63 24.91
CA GLU A 41 11.61 -5.53 25.94
C GLU A 41 11.23 -5.16 27.39
N LYS A 42 10.71 -3.93 27.63
CA LYS A 42 10.20 -3.49 28.94
C LYS A 42 8.71 -3.76 29.11
N HIS A 43 8.04 -4.33 28.11
CA HIS A 43 6.60 -4.61 28.19
C HIS A 43 6.29 -5.58 29.35
N PRO A 44 5.24 -5.36 30.17
CA PRO A 44 4.95 -6.18 31.35
C PRO A 44 4.77 -7.67 31.07
N ASP A 45 4.42 -8.06 29.84
CA ASP A 45 4.26 -9.45 29.40
C ASP A 45 5.45 -10.00 28.56
N TYR A 46 6.53 -9.24 28.37
CA TYR A 46 7.75 -9.77 27.75
C TYR A 46 8.40 -10.80 28.69
N ARG A 47 8.67 -12.01 28.18
CA ARG A 47 9.16 -13.17 28.97
C ARG A 47 10.39 -13.84 28.35
N HIS A 48 11.13 -13.11 27.54
CA HIS A 48 12.31 -13.60 26.82
C HIS A 48 13.56 -12.90 27.32
N GLN A 49 14.73 -13.34 26.85
CA GLN A 49 15.98 -12.64 27.10
C GLN A 49 15.90 -11.20 26.58
N THR A 50 16.44 -10.25 27.33
CA THR A 50 16.59 -8.86 26.86
C THR A 50 17.97 -8.63 26.25
N TYR A 51 18.08 -7.63 25.37
CA TYR A 51 19.37 -7.17 24.84
C TYR A 51 20.35 -6.79 25.96
N ALA A 52 19.86 -6.12 27.01
CA ALA A 52 20.68 -5.72 28.16
C ALA A 52 21.24 -6.92 28.92
N GLU A 53 20.45 -7.96 29.17
CA GLU A 53 20.89 -9.21 29.79
C GLU A 53 21.95 -9.94 28.96
N TYR A 54 21.72 -10.06 27.64
CA TYR A 54 22.68 -10.69 26.75
C TYR A 54 24.00 -9.91 26.72
N THR A 55 23.94 -8.58 26.51
CA THR A 55 25.11 -7.69 26.49
C THR A 55 25.93 -7.80 27.78
N ALA A 56 25.27 -7.84 28.94
CA ALA A 56 25.91 -7.96 30.24
C ALA A 56 26.63 -9.31 30.43
N ASN A 57 26.23 -10.37 29.72
CA ASN A 57 26.89 -11.67 29.73
C ASN A 57 27.96 -11.79 28.64
N PHE A 58 27.70 -11.25 27.44
CA PHE A 58 28.63 -11.17 26.32
C PHE A 58 29.93 -10.47 26.73
N ARG A 59 29.82 -9.29 27.37
CA ARG A 59 30.98 -8.52 27.89
C ARG A 59 31.76 -9.21 29.02
N LYS A 60 31.19 -10.23 29.67
CA LYS A 60 31.89 -11.05 30.68
C LYS A 60 32.60 -12.27 30.08
N SER A 61 32.34 -12.60 28.81
CA SER A 61 33.04 -13.69 28.14
C SER A 61 34.53 -13.34 27.98
N ARG A 62 35.41 -14.30 28.23
CA ARG A 62 36.87 -14.08 28.17
C ARG A 62 37.38 -14.27 26.73
N PRO A 63 38.39 -13.50 26.29
CA PRO A 63 39.14 -13.83 25.09
C PRO A 63 39.65 -15.29 25.16
N GLY A 64 39.33 -16.09 24.14
CA GLY A 64 39.68 -17.51 24.08
C GLY A 64 38.67 -18.49 24.71
N ALA A 65 37.53 -18.02 25.23
CA ALA A 65 36.39 -18.89 25.52
C ALA A 65 35.69 -19.35 24.20
N SER A 66 34.88 -20.41 24.27
CA SER A 66 33.97 -20.77 23.18
C SER A 66 33.09 -19.56 22.80
N PRO A 67 32.72 -19.39 21.52
CA PRO A 67 31.82 -18.31 21.12
C PRO A 67 30.53 -18.32 21.96
N PRO A 68 30.03 -17.16 22.41
CA PRO A 68 28.75 -17.09 23.10
C PRO A 68 27.64 -17.65 22.20
N PRO A 69 26.58 -18.25 22.80
CA PRO A 69 25.45 -18.75 22.02
C PRO A 69 24.77 -17.60 21.29
N ALA A 70 24.16 -17.88 20.12
CA ALA A 70 23.41 -16.87 19.39
C ALA A 70 22.33 -16.21 20.30
N PRO A 71 22.12 -14.89 20.18
CA PRO A 71 21.19 -14.16 21.03
C PRO A 71 19.75 -14.64 20.83
N ASP A 72 19.06 -14.91 21.94
CA ASP A 72 17.63 -15.26 21.98
C ASP A 72 16.76 -14.04 22.42
N TYR A 73 17.32 -12.82 22.37
CA TYR A 73 16.58 -11.56 22.54
C TYR A 73 15.90 -11.10 21.25
N LEU A 74 14.93 -10.18 21.36
CA LEU A 74 14.09 -9.72 20.25
C LEU A 74 14.95 -9.07 19.15
N GLN A 75 14.85 -9.54 17.91
CA GLN A 75 15.60 -9.00 16.78
C GLN A 75 14.71 -8.09 15.92
N GLY A 76 15.34 -7.35 15.02
CA GLY A 76 14.65 -6.60 13.99
C GLY A 76 15.52 -6.35 12.76
N ALA A 77 14.91 -5.78 11.73
CA ALA A 77 15.54 -5.43 10.47
C ALA A 77 14.84 -4.23 9.81
N VAL A 78 15.59 -3.44 9.05
CA VAL A 78 15.09 -2.30 8.26
C VAL A 78 15.68 -2.36 6.85
N ILE A 79 14.86 -2.13 5.83
CA ILE A 79 15.30 -1.91 4.45
C ILE A 79 14.63 -0.64 3.93
N VAL A 80 15.42 0.26 3.34
CA VAL A 80 14.91 1.38 2.55
C VAL A 80 15.39 1.25 1.10
N LEU A 81 14.46 1.33 0.15
CA LEU A 81 14.71 1.29 -1.28
C LEU A 81 14.32 2.62 -1.94
N ASP A 82 15.15 3.11 -2.86
CA ASP A 82 14.79 4.12 -3.85
C ASP A 82 13.74 3.53 -4.82
N ASN A 83 12.54 4.15 -4.90
CA ASN A 83 11.45 3.67 -5.75
C ASN A 83 11.78 3.75 -7.25
N ALA A 84 12.58 4.74 -7.66
CA ALA A 84 12.86 5.02 -9.06
C ALA A 84 13.82 3.99 -9.68
N ASN A 85 14.80 3.50 -8.91
CA ASN A 85 15.89 2.67 -9.42
C ASN A 85 16.25 1.41 -8.59
N GLY A 86 15.71 1.25 -7.38
CA GLY A 86 15.96 0.09 -6.51
C GLY A 86 17.27 0.13 -5.73
N GLY A 87 17.93 1.29 -5.62
CA GLY A 87 19.08 1.48 -4.74
C GLY A 87 18.70 1.23 -3.28
N MET A 88 19.49 0.44 -2.56
CA MET A 88 19.34 0.25 -1.11
C MET A 88 19.94 1.47 -0.40
N LEU A 89 19.08 2.30 0.17
CA LEU A 89 19.45 3.55 0.84
C LEU A 89 19.79 3.33 2.31
N ALA A 90 19.15 2.33 2.94
CA ALA A 90 19.48 1.84 4.27
C ALA A 90 19.24 0.33 4.34
N LEU A 91 20.10 -0.37 5.07
CA LEU A 91 20.08 -1.82 5.25
C LEU A 91 20.54 -2.18 6.67
N VAL A 92 19.59 -2.53 7.55
CA VAL A 92 19.86 -2.94 8.94
C VAL A 92 19.48 -4.41 9.10
N GLY A 93 20.48 -5.29 9.20
CA GLY A 93 20.29 -6.75 9.27
C GLY A 93 20.05 -7.34 10.68
N GLY A 94 20.17 -6.54 11.74
CA GLY A 94 20.04 -6.96 13.13
C GLY A 94 20.27 -5.81 14.11
N ARG A 95 20.07 -6.04 15.41
CA ARG A 95 20.28 -5.01 16.45
C ARG A 95 21.75 -4.75 16.78
N ASP A 96 22.61 -5.77 16.67
CA ASP A 96 24.03 -5.67 16.99
C ASP A 96 24.83 -6.74 16.22
N PHE A 97 25.84 -6.30 15.47
CA PHE A 97 26.67 -7.15 14.61
C PHE A 97 27.74 -7.95 15.36
N GLU A 98 28.23 -7.46 16.52
CA GLU A 98 29.16 -8.20 17.38
C GLU A 98 28.44 -9.36 18.08
N HIS A 99 27.17 -9.16 18.45
CA HIS A 99 26.34 -10.23 19.01
C HIS A 99 25.93 -11.29 17.97
N ASN A 100 25.55 -10.89 16.76
CA ASN A 100 25.14 -11.82 15.71
C ASN A 100 25.22 -11.21 14.29
N GLN A 101 26.10 -11.78 13.46
CA GLN A 101 26.35 -11.34 12.07
C GLN A 101 25.30 -11.82 11.05
N TYR A 102 24.25 -12.54 11.49
CA TYR A 102 23.18 -13.01 10.60
C TYR A 102 22.34 -11.83 10.08
N ASP A 103 22.39 -11.58 8.77
CA ASP A 103 21.65 -10.51 8.11
C ASP A 103 20.18 -10.92 7.86
N ARG A 104 19.29 -10.46 8.72
CA ARG A 104 17.85 -10.74 8.63
C ARG A 104 17.16 -9.97 7.51
N ALA A 105 17.74 -8.85 7.08
CA ALA A 105 17.17 -8.05 6.01
C ALA A 105 17.27 -8.79 4.67
N LEU A 106 18.45 -9.36 4.38
CA LEU A 106 18.71 -10.10 3.14
C LEU A 106 18.39 -11.60 3.22
N GLN A 107 18.62 -12.25 4.36
CA GLN A 107 18.65 -13.72 4.46
C GLN A 107 17.46 -14.34 5.20
N ALA A 108 16.76 -13.59 6.07
CA ALA A 108 15.66 -14.17 6.83
C ALA A 108 14.42 -14.36 5.96
N ARG A 109 13.84 -15.57 6.03
CA ARG A 109 12.52 -15.88 5.49
C ARG A 109 11.53 -15.85 6.65
N ARG A 110 10.65 -14.84 6.67
CA ARG A 110 9.72 -14.55 7.78
C ARG A 110 8.30 -14.39 7.26
N PRO A 111 7.27 -14.89 7.98
CA PRO A 111 5.90 -14.71 7.54
C PRO A 111 5.56 -13.22 7.52
N ALA A 112 5.32 -12.66 6.32
CA ALA A 112 4.94 -11.25 6.15
C ALA A 112 3.60 -10.89 6.82
N GLY A 113 2.83 -11.89 7.29
CA GLY A 113 1.55 -11.70 7.95
C GLY A 113 0.59 -10.88 7.10
N THR A 114 -0.12 -9.95 7.74
CA THR A 114 -1.03 -9.03 7.06
C THR A 114 -0.35 -7.99 6.15
N ALA A 115 0.98 -7.87 6.11
CA ALA A 115 1.64 -7.05 5.09
C ALA A 115 1.58 -7.67 3.68
N MET A 116 1.10 -8.91 3.55
CA MET A 116 0.81 -9.54 2.25
C MET A 116 -0.58 -9.19 1.71
N THR A 117 -1.49 -8.62 2.52
CA THR A 117 -2.87 -8.33 2.07
C THR A 117 -2.95 -7.39 0.85
N PRO A 118 -2.12 -6.34 0.66
CA PRO A 118 -2.30 -5.43 -0.47
C PRO A 118 -2.16 -6.10 -1.84
N PHE A 119 -1.38 -7.18 -1.95
CA PHE A 119 -1.24 -7.97 -3.17
C PHE A 119 -2.49 -8.82 -3.46
N VAL A 120 -3.23 -9.24 -2.43
CA VAL A 120 -4.52 -9.92 -2.57
C VAL A 120 -5.55 -8.95 -3.15
N PHE A 121 -5.62 -7.73 -2.61
CA PHE A 121 -6.50 -6.67 -3.13
C PHE A 121 -6.11 -6.23 -4.54
N ALA A 122 -4.82 -6.03 -4.82
CA ALA A 122 -4.32 -5.76 -6.17
C ALA A 122 -4.73 -6.86 -7.17
N THR A 123 -4.70 -8.14 -6.77
CA THR A 123 -5.12 -9.25 -7.62
C THR A 123 -6.62 -9.20 -7.95
N ALA A 124 -7.46 -8.91 -6.96
CA ALA A 124 -8.90 -8.79 -7.17
C ALA A 124 -9.27 -7.56 -8.02
N PHE A 125 -8.60 -6.43 -7.80
CA PHE A 125 -8.80 -5.21 -8.59
C PHE A 125 -8.31 -5.38 -10.04
N GLU A 126 -7.18 -6.07 -10.24
CA GLU A 126 -6.73 -6.48 -11.58
C GLU A 126 -7.80 -7.32 -12.31
N LYS A 127 -8.62 -8.06 -11.58
CA LYS A 127 -9.71 -8.93 -12.09
C LYS A 127 -11.07 -8.26 -12.19
N GLY A 128 -11.19 -6.96 -11.91
CA GLY A 128 -12.41 -6.17 -12.13
C GLY A 128 -13.24 -5.86 -10.88
N MET A 129 -12.80 -6.26 -9.68
CA MET A 129 -13.27 -5.60 -8.46
C MET A 129 -12.65 -4.19 -8.37
N PHE A 130 -13.11 -3.38 -7.42
CA PHE A 130 -12.58 -2.03 -7.14
C PHE A 130 -12.71 -1.73 -5.64
N PRO A 131 -12.12 -0.64 -5.10
CA PRO A 131 -12.16 -0.35 -3.66
C PRO A 131 -13.55 -0.30 -3.02
N GLY A 132 -14.60 0.08 -3.78
CA GLY A 132 -15.98 0.09 -3.32
C GLY A 132 -16.74 -1.24 -3.44
N SER A 133 -16.12 -2.28 -4.00
CA SER A 133 -16.74 -3.61 -4.06
C SER A 133 -16.98 -4.16 -2.65
N VAL A 134 -18.17 -4.70 -2.39
CA VAL A 134 -18.53 -5.26 -1.07
C VAL A 134 -17.91 -6.64 -0.87
N VAL A 135 -17.45 -6.89 0.35
CA VAL A 135 -16.87 -8.15 0.82
C VAL A 135 -17.36 -8.46 2.23
N GLU A 136 -17.50 -9.74 2.54
CA GLU A 136 -18.08 -10.21 3.79
C GLU A 136 -17.01 -10.45 4.89
N ASP A 137 -17.05 -9.63 5.94
CA ASP A 137 -16.28 -9.78 7.18
C ASP A 137 -17.07 -10.58 8.22
N SER A 138 -17.10 -11.90 8.07
CA SER A 138 -17.65 -12.82 9.06
C SER A 138 -16.75 -14.04 9.30
N ALA A 139 -17.01 -14.77 10.38
CA ALA A 139 -16.23 -15.94 10.80
C ALA A 139 -15.99 -16.96 9.67
N LEU A 140 -14.77 -17.50 9.61
CA LEU A 140 -14.37 -18.59 8.72
C LEU A 140 -14.00 -19.84 9.54
N ASP A 141 -14.44 -21.02 9.13
CA ASP A 141 -13.92 -22.29 9.69
C ASP A 141 -12.45 -22.42 9.29
N ASN A 142 -11.59 -22.60 10.27
CA ASN A 142 -10.15 -22.71 10.08
C ASN A 142 -9.77 -23.94 9.22
N ARG A 143 -10.65 -24.94 9.06
CA ARG A 143 -10.47 -26.04 8.09
C ARG A 143 -10.34 -25.59 6.64
N ALA A 144 -10.90 -24.44 6.28
CA ALA A 144 -10.86 -23.91 4.91
C ALA A 144 -9.54 -23.16 4.59
N VAL A 145 -8.80 -22.73 5.62
CA VAL A 145 -7.65 -21.81 5.48
C VAL A 145 -6.37 -22.33 6.14
N MET A 146 -6.51 -23.15 7.18
CA MET A 146 -5.48 -23.88 7.91
C MET A 146 -4.40 -22.97 8.52
N ILE A 147 -4.81 -21.81 9.05
CA ILE A 147 -3.91 -20.81 9.63
C ILE A 147 -3.94 -20.93 11.15
N GLY A 148 -2.81 -21.32 11.75
CA GLY A 148 -2.67 -21.43 13.21
C GLY A 148 -3.38 -22.63 13.86
N GLY A 149 -4.13 -23.42 13.09
CA GLY A 149 -4.84 -24.59 13.57
C GLY A 149 -5.51 -25.36 12.42
N THR A 150 -6.05 -26.55 12.73
CA THR A 150 -6.76 -27.42 11.78
C THR A 150 -8.28 -27.44 11.98
N THR A 151 -8.76 -26.75 13.02
CA THR A 151 -10.17 -26.68 13.45
C THR A 151 -10.43 -25.37 14.17
N GLY A 152 -11.70 -24.99 14.30
CA GLY A 152 -12.12 -23.78 15.03
C GLY A 152 -12.46 -22.63 14.09
N ILE A 153 -12.55 -21.41 14.61
CA ILE A 153 -12.73 -20.20 13.80
C ILE A 153 -11.34 -19.58 13.56
N LEU A 154 -11.13 -19.01 12.37
CA LEU A 154 -9.94 -18.22 12.08
C LEU A 154 -9.78 -17.06 13.08
N GLY A 155 -8.56 -16.85 13.57
CA GLY A 155 -8.24 -15.70 14.42
C GLY A 155 -8.24 -14.38 13.65
N GLU A 156 -8.75 -13.32 14.28
CA GLU A 156 -8.75 -11.96 13.73
C GLU A 156 -7.74 -11.08 14.49
N TRP A 157 -6.45 -11.36 14.30
CA TRP A 157 -5.37 -10.50 14.79
C TRP A 157 -5.04 -9.36 13.82
N GLY A 158 -5.47 -9.49 12.55
CA GLY A 158 -5.13 -8.56 11.46
C GLY A 158 -5.55 -7.10 11.71
N PRO A 159 -6.70 -6.82 12.33
CA PRO A 159 -7.12 -5.46 12.71
C PRO A 159 -6.34 -4.83 13.87
N GLU A 160 -5.36 -5.53 14.43
CA GLU A 160 -4.45 -5.05 15.48
C GLU A 160 -5.17 -4.48 16.71
N THR A 161 -6.19 -5.22 17.18
CA THR A 161 -6.93 -4.92 18.41
C THR A 161 -7.28 -6.22 19.13
N ALA A 162 -7.26 -6.17 20.47
CA ALA A 162 -7.67 -7.31 21.31
C ALA A 162 -9.19 -7.56 21.25
N GLU A 163 -9.98 -6.53 20.90
CA GLU A 163 -11.45 -6.57 20.86
C GLU A 163 -12.01 -6.53 19.43
N ASN A 164 -11.37 -7.19 18.46
CA ASN A 164 -11.91 -7.21 17.10
C ASN A 164 -13.30 -7.86 17.05
N ARG A 165 -14.18 -7.29 16.23
CA ARG A 165 -15.53 -7.77 15.94
C ARG A 165 -15.68 -7.96 14.44
N TYR A 166 -16.51 -8.92 14.04
CA TYR A 166 -16.93 -9.07 12.66
C TYR A 166 -17.93 -7.97 12.30
N GLU A 167 -17.71 -7.29 11.18
CA GLU A 167 -18.53 -6.15 10.72
C GLU A 167 -19.56 -6.54 9.64
N GLY A 168 -19.56 -7.79 9.19
CA GLY A 168 -20.44 -8.26 8.12
C GLY A 168 -20.04 -7.67 6.77
N SER A 169 -21.01 -7.26 5.97
CA SER A 169 -20.74 -6.72 4.63
C SER A 169 -20.12 -5.31 4.70
N ILE A 170 -18.87 -5.19 4.25
CA ILE A 170 -18.06 -3.96 4.24
C ILE A 170 -17.43 -3.73 2.86
N THR A 171 -16.94 -2.53 2.59
CA THR A 171 -16.21 -2.25 1.33
C THR A 171 -14.82 -2.89 1.33
N ALA A 172 -14.28 -3.19 0.14
CA ALA A 172 -12.90 -3.67 0.00
C ALA A 172 -11.87 -2.66 0.54
N ARG A 173 -12.14 -1.35 0.38
CA ARG A 173 -11.38 -0.26 1.01
C ARG A 173 -11.30 -0.40 2.53
N GLU A 174 -12.44 -0.58 3.18
CA GLU A 174 -12.48 -0.80 4.63
C GLU A 174 -11.82 -2.11 5.05
N ALA A 175 -12.05 -3.20 4.31
CA ALA A 175 -11.44 -4.49 4.59
C ALA A 175 -9.90 -4.42 4.59
N LEU A 176 -9.30 -3.67 3.64
CA LEU A 176 -7.85 -3.45 3.58
C LEU A 176 -7.37 -2.46 4.66
N SER A 177 -8.04 -1.32 4.85
CA SER A 177 -7.68 -0.28 5.83
C SER A 177 -7.78 -0.80 7.28
N LYS A 178 -8.87 -1.49 7.63
CA LYS A 178 -9.10 -2.18 8.91
C LYS A 178 -8.41 -3.55 8.98
N SER A 179 -7.76 -4.00 7.90
CA SER A 179 -6.96 -5.23 7.85
C SER A 179 -7.68 -6.51 8.28
N LYS A 180 -8.93 -6.68 7.85
CA LYS A 180 -9.82 -7.82 8.17
C LYS A 180 -9.35 -9.12 7.53
N ASN A 181 -9.06 -10.16 8.31
CA ASN A 181 -8.55 -11.43 7.78
C ASN A 181 -9.66 -12.17 7.00
N GLY A 182 -10.86 -12.29 7.58
CA GLY A 182 -12.01 -12.98 7.00
C GLY A 182 -12.43 -12.41 5.64
N ALA A 183 -12.54 -11.08 5.54
CA ALA A 183 -12.82 -10.40 4.27
C ALA A 183 -11.68 -10.59 3.25
N THR A 184 -10.42 -10.38 3.66
CA THR A 184 -9.26 -10.53 2.76
C THR A 184 -9.18 -11.94 2.15
N ILE A 185 -9.44 -12.98 2.94
CA ILE A 185 -9.36 -14.37 2.45
C ILE A 185 -10.46 -14.66 1.45
N ARG A 186 -11.71 -14.24 1.69
CA ARG A 186 -12.81 -14.38 0.72
C ARG A 186 -12.48 -13.66 -0.59
N LEU A 187 -11.94 -12.44 -0.49
CA LEU A 187 -11.52 -11.64 -1.63
C LEU A 187 -10.35 -12.29 -2.40
N GLY A 188 -9.43 -12.97 -1.72
CA GLY A 188 -8.35 -13.75 -2.34
C GLY A 188 -8.76 -15.11 -2.91
N MET A 189 -9.86 -15.70 -2.43
CA MET A 189 -10.42 -16.94 -2.99
C MET A 189 -11.12 -16.69 -4.33
N ASN A 190 -11.72 -15.51 -4.54
CA ASN A 190 -12.43 -15.15 -5.78
C ASN A 190 -11.53 -15.20 -7.06
N PRO A 191 -10.36 -14.55 -7.13
CA PRO A 191 -9.46 -14.65 -8.29
C PRO A 191 -8.61 -15.93 -8.33
N GLY A 192 -8.70 -16.78 -7.30
CA GLY A 192 -7.81 -17.93 -7.08
C GLY A 192 -6.47 -17.55 -6.45
N VAL A 193 -5.95 -18.43 -5.59
CA VAL A 193 -4.68 -18.23 -4.86
C VAL A 193 -3.49 -18.15 -5.83
N GLU A 194 -3.57 -18.89 -6.93
CA GLU A 194 -2.58 -18.94 -8.00
C GLU A 194 -2.39 -17.56 -8.66
N SER A 195 -3.49 -16.83 -8.90
CA SER A 195 -3.43 -15.45 -9.42
C SER A 195 -2.66 -14.52 -8.48
N VAL A 196 -2.86 -14.67 -7.17
CA VAL A 196 -2.16 -13.88 -6.14
C VAL A 196 -0.66 -14.23 -6.12
N ILE A 197 -0.34 -15.53 -6.14
CA ILE A 197 1.06 -16.00 -6.18
C ILE A 197 1.77 -15.48 -7.44
N ASP A 198 1.13 -15.50 -8.60
CA ASP A 198 1.73 -15.01 -9.85
C ASP A 198 1.88 -13.48 -9.89
N LEU A 199 0.99 -12.73 -9.26
CA LEU A 199 1.17 -11.29 -9.03
C LEU A 199 2.38 -11.04 -8.13
N CYS A 200 2.48 -11.72 -6.98
CA CYS A 200 3.62 -11.58 -6.06
C CYS A 200 4.96 -11.96 -6.72
N ARG A 201 4.99 -13.01 -7.56
CA ARG A 201 6.17 -13.38 -8.37
C ARG A 201 6.59 -12.26 -9.33
N LYS A 202 5.64 -11.65 -10.04
CA LYS A 202 5.92 -10.49 -10.91
C LYS A 202 6.41 -9.29 -10.08
N ALA A 203 5.80 -9.05 -8.91
CA ALA A 203 6.22 -8.06 -7.92
C ALA A 203 7.61 -8.34 -7.32
N GLY A 204 8.23 -9.49 -7.57
CA GLY A 204 9.63 -9.78 -7.23
C GLY A 204 9.81 -10.79 -6.10
N VAL A 205 8.73 -11.36 -5.55
CA VAL A 205 8.80 -12.44 -4.56
C VAL A 205 9.13 -13.76 -5.27
N LYS A 206 10.40 -14.18 -5.22
CA LYS A 206 10.90 -15.42 -5.83
C LYS A 206 10.83 -16.60 -4.87
N SER A 207 10.90 -16.34 -3.55
CA SER A 207 10.68 -17.36 -2.52
C SER A 207 9.31 -18.06 -2.69
N PRO A 208 9.22 -19.39 -2.46
CA PRO A 208 7.94 -20.09 -2.49
C PRO A 208 7.02 -19.57 -1.38
N LEU A 209 5.86 -19.02 -1.72
CA LEU A 209 4.88 -18.46 -0.77
C LEU A 209 4.05 -19.51 0.01
N ARG A 210 4.16 -20.79 -0.36
CA ARG A 210 3.62 -21.94 0.37
C ARG A 210 4.59 -23.12 0.21
N PRO A 211 4.89 -23.90 1.26
CA PRO A 211 4.61 -23.66 2.68
C PRO A 211 5.59 -22.64 3.33
N TYR A 212 6.50 -22.04 2.56
CA TYR A 212 7.57 -21.20 3.09
C TYR A 212 7.21 -19.70 3.10
N PRO A 213 7.83 -18.91 3.98
CA PRO A 213 7.75 -17.46 3.93
C PRO A 213 8.68 -16.82 2.87
N ALA A 214 8.34 -15.60 2.46
CA ALA A 214 9.19 -14.75 1.62
C ALA A 214 10.39 -14.18 2.38
N THR A 215 11.41 -13.68 1.68
CA THR A 215 12.44 -12.85 2.33
C THR A 215 11.95 -11.43 2.54
N PHE A 216 12.54 -10.74 3.51
CA PHE A 216 12.16 -9.37 3.85
C PHE A 216 12.47 -8.37 2.72
N LEU A 217 13.63 -8.49 2.07
CA LEU A 217 13.97 -7.72 0.86
C LEU A 217 12.97 -7.92 -0.29
N GLU A 218 12.49 -9.14 -0.51
CA GLU A 218 11.48 -9.41 -1.55
C GLU A 218 10.17 -8.68 -1.29
N LEU A 219 9.76 -8.57 -0.03
CA LEU A 219 8.57 -7.80 0.38
C LEU A 219 8.78 -6.29 0.12
N ALA A 220 9.92 -5.74 0.55
CA ALA A 220 10.25 -4.33 0.31
C ALA A 220 10.26 -3.99 -1.18
N LEU A 221 10.90 -4.83 -2.01
CA LEU A 221 10.90 -4.68 -3.47
C LEU A 221 9.49 -4.75 -4.05
N ALA A 222 8.66 -5.68 -3.57
CA ALA A 222 7.28 -5.85 -4.05
C ALA A 222 6.38 -4.65 -3.72
N TYR A 223 6.59 -3.97 -2.59
CA TYR A 223 5.84 -2.76 -2.25
C TYR A 223 6.11 -1.58 -3.18
N THR A 224 7.28 -1.52 -3.82
CA THR A 224 7.61 -0.44 -4.78
C THR A 224 6.66 -0.37 -5.98
N ILE A 225 5.82 -1.39 -6.25
CA ILE A 225 4.83 -1.32 -7.35
C ILE A 225 3.75 -0.27 -7.13
N PHE A 226 3.41 0.05 -5.87
CA PHE A 226 2.31 0.96 -5.56
C PHE A 226 2.65 2.44 -5.82
N PRO A 227 3.74 3.04 -5.26
CA PRO A 227 4.09 4.43 -5.53
C PRO A 227 4.47 4.69 -6.99
N ASN A 228 4.97 3.65 -7.68
CA ASN A 228 5.41 3.74 -9.06
C ASN A 228 4.27 3.63 -10.10
N GLY A 229 3.02 3.38 -9.70
CA GLY A 229 1.93 3.19 -10.66
C GLY A 229 2.01 1.85 -11.41
N GLY A 230 2.35 0.77 -10.70
CA GLY A 230 2.21 -0.62 -11.16
C GLY A 230 3.46 -1.28 -11.71
N TRP A 231 4.61 -0.59 -11.71
CA TRP A 231 5.92 -1.15 -12.07
C TRP A 231 6.90 -1.08 -10.90
N ARG A 232 7.95 -1.90 -10.92
CA ARG A 232 9.06 -1.86 -9.95
C ARG A 232 10.44 -1.86 -10.61
N PRO A 233 11.50 -1.43 -9.91
CA PRO A 233 12.87 -1.75 -10.29
C PRO A 233 13.07 -3.25 -10.49
N LYS A 234 13.87 -3.66 -11.49
CA LYS A 234 14.09 -5.08 -11.78
C LYS A 234 14.81 -5.84 -10.67
N LEU A 235 15.83 -5.24 -10.07
CA LEU A 235 16.64 -5.79 -8.98
C LEU A 235 17.01 -4.68 -7.99
N PRO A 236 16.98 -4.95 -6.67
CA PRO A 236 17.57 -4.07 -5.68
C PRO A 236 19.11 -4.15 -5.75
N HIS A 237 19.80 -3.05 -5.47
CA HIS A 237 21.26 -2.99 -5.54
C HIS A 237 21.86 -2.07 -4.48
N VAL A 238 23.02 -2.46 -3.91
CA VAL A 238 23.77 -1.64 -2.93
C VAL A 238 25.01 -0.98 -3.55
N LEU A 239 25.51 -1.52 -4.67
CA LEU A 239 26.77 -1.10 -5.27
C LEU A 239 26.50 -0.03 -6.33
N GLU A 240 27.05 1.17 -6.12
CA GLU A 240 26.95 2.26 -7.09
C GLU A 240 28.03 2.09 -8.17
N ARG A 241 29.30 2.31 -7.80
CA ARG A 241 30.46 2.23 -8.69
C ARG A 241 31.72 1.82 -7.94
N ILE A 242 32.70 1.30 -8.66
CA ILE A 242 34.03 0.99 -8.18
C ILE A 242 35.01 1.87 -8.98
N GLU A 243 35.85 2.63 -8.28
CA GLU A 243 36.93 3.42 -8.88
C GLU A 243 38.26 2.70 -8.63
N GLU A 244 39.03 2.46 -9.69
CA GLU A 244 40.38 1.92 -9.64
C GLU A 244 41.41 3.04 -9.33
N LYS A 245 42.64 2.66 -8.94
CA LYS A 245 43.70 3.62 -8.57
C LYS A 245 44.17 4.51 -9.73
N ASP A 246 44.02 4.06 -10.97
CA ASP A 246 44.39 4.79 -12.18
C ASP A 246 43.28 5.77 -12.65
N GLY A 247 42.13 5.79 -11.95
CA GLY A 247 40.97 6.60 -12.32
C GLY A 247 39.95 5.87 -13.21
N THR A 248 40.17 4.60 -13.55
CA THR A 248 39.18 3.78 -14.26
C THR A 248 37.95 3.58 -13.38
N VAL A 249 36.77 3.95 -13.90
CA VAL A 249 35.49 3.80 -13.17
C VAL A 249 34.69 2.65 -13.75
N TRP A 250 34.52 1.58 -12.96
CA TRP A 250 33.55 0.54 -13.23
C TRP A 250 32.21 0.91 -12.61
N HIS A 251 31.23 1.24 -13.43
CA HIS A 251 29.84 1.27 -12.99
C HIS A 251 29.33 -0.15 -12.88
N ALA A 252 28.53 -0.44 -11.85
CA ALA A 252 27.85 -1.72 -11.77
C ALA A 252 27.04 -1.98 -13.04
N GLN A 253 27.05 -3.23 -13.52
CA GLN A 253 26.29 -3.62 -14.71
C GLN A 253 24.81 -3.74 -14.35
N ARG A 254 24.14 -2.59 -14.27
CA ARG A 254 22.79 -2.45 -13.74
C ARG A 254 21.75 -2.68 -14.84
N ASP A 255 20.96 -3.73 -14.70
CA ASP A 255 19.66 -3.77 -15.37
C ASP A 255 18.67 -2.87 -14.63
N TYR A 256 18.84 -1.55 -14.83
CA TYR A 256 17.91 -0.49 -14.41
C TYR A 256 16.54 -0.57 -15.09
N GLY A 257 16.27 -1.64 -15.85
CA GLY A 257 14.97 -1.86 -16.44
C GLY A 257 13.87 -1.86 -15.39
N LYS A 258 12.72 -1.35 -15.82
CA LYS A 258 11.47 -1.41 -15.07
C LYS A 258 10.78 -2.73 -15.38
N GLN A 259 10.09 -3.31 -14.41
CA GLN A 259 9.20 -4.45 -14.63
C GLN A 259 7.78 -4.05 -14.26
N ASN A 260 6.90 -4.00 -15.26
CA ASN A 260 5.47 -3.78 -15.07
C ASN A 260 4.84 -5.03 -14.43
N VAL A 261 3.93 -4.84 -13.48
CA VAL A 261 3.34 -5.89 -12.63
C VAL A 261 1.81 -5.84 -12.68
N ILE A 262 1.24 -4.66 -12.47
CA ILE A 262 -0.19 -4.35 -12.47
C ILE A 262 -0.46 -3.07 -13.28
N ARG A 263 -1.73 -2.78 -13.55
CA ARG A 263 -2.16 -1.53 -14.20
C ARG A 263 -1.95 -0.33 -13.26
N PRO A 264 -1.64 0.88 -13.80
CA PRO A 264 -1.52 2.09 -12.98
C PRO A 264 -2.76 2.39 -12.16
N GLU A 265 -3.95 2.18 -12.73
CA GLU A 265 -5.24 2.37 -12.08
C GLU A 265 -5.35 1.49 -10.82
N THR A 266 -5.03 0.20 -10.95
CA THR A 266 -5.08 -0.74 -9.81
C THR A 266 -3.97 -0.51 -8.79
N ALA A 267 -2.79 -0.04 -9.21
CA ALA A 267 -1.78 0.42 -8.26
C ALA A 267 -2.27 1.63 -7.44
N TYR A 268 -2.97 2.58 -8.08
CA TYR A 268 -3.51 3.76 -7.43
C TYR A 268 -4.74 3.46 -6.55
N GLU A 269 -5.60 2.54 -6.96
CA GLU A 269 -6.70 2.01 -6.16
C GLU A 269 -6.17 1.45 -4.82
N VAL A 270 -5.20 0.54 -4.87
CA VAL A 270 -4.58 -0.02 -3.65
C VAL A 270 -3.82 1.05 -2.86
N HIS A 271 -3.08 1.93 -3.53
CA HIS A 271 -2.42 3.07 -2.86
C HIS A 271 -3.41 3.91 -2.05
N SER A 272 -4.56 4.28 -2.63
CA SER A 272 -5.58 5.07 -1.94
C SER A 272 -6.15 4.34 -0.70
N CYS A 273 -6.23 3.01 -0.72
CA CYS A 273 -6.64 2.21 0.45
C CYS A 273 -5.51 2.09 1.50
N LEU A 274 -4.25 2.16 1.07
CA LEU A 274 -3.08 2.19 1.96
C LEU A 274 -2.82 3.55 2.58
N VAL A 275 -3.23 4.64 1.93
CA VAL A 275 -3.37 5.96 2.58
C VAL A 275 -4.40 5.83 3.69
N ASP A 276 -5.59 5.31 3.42
CA ASP A 276 -6.61 5.08 4.46
C ASP A 276 -6.13 4.15 5.59
N ALA A 277 -5.32 3.12 5.29
CA ALA A 277 -4.72 2.26 6.30
C ALA A 277 -3.79 3.04 7.25
N LEU A 278 -3.06 4.03 6.74
CA LEU A 278 -2.16 4.91 7.48
C LEU A 278 -2.87 6.07 8.18
N GLU A 279 -3.92 6.67 7.60
CA GLU A 279 -4.64 7.81 8.19
C GLU A 279 -5.65 7.39 9.27
N ARG A 280 -6.42 6.33 9.00
CA ARG A 280 -7.61 5.95 9.80
C ARG A 280 -7.72 4.46 10.14
N GLY A 281 -6.90 3.62 9.51
CA GLY A 281 -6.87 2.17 9.71
C GLY A 281 -5.92 1.74 10.83
N THR A 282 -5.24 0.60 10.63
CA THR A 282 -4.30 0.03 11.62
C THR A 282 -3.04 0.88 11.83
N GLY A 283 -2.69 1.76 10.88
CA GLY A 283 -1.51 2.64 10.94
C GLY A 283 -1.76 4.06 11.46
N ARG A 284 -2.99 4.44 11.86
CA ARG A 284 -3.36 5.82 12.30
C ARG A 284 -2.44 6.44 13.35
N ASP A 285 -1.85 5.59 14.20
CA ASP A 285 -0.98 5.99 15.30
C ASP A 285 0.35 6.60 14.79
N ALA A 286 0.68 6.41 13.50
CA ALA A 286 1.81 7.03 12.81
C ALA A 286 1.83 8.56 12.97
N ARG A 287 0.69 9.23 12.75
CA ARG A 287 0.57 10.68 12.96
C ARG A 287 0.03 11.02 14.34
N ALA A 288 -0.88 10.21 14.90
CA ALA A 288 -1.50 10.52 16.19
C ALA A 288 -0.52 10.43 17.37
N ASN A 289 0.37 9.43 17.38
CA ASN A 289 1.23 9.11 18.53
C ASN A 289 2.73 9.18 18.20
N PHE A 290 3.14 8.84 16.98
CA PHE A 290 4.56 8.74 16.60
C PHE A 290 5.10 9.94 15.82
N GLY A 291 4.27 10.92 15.49
CA GLY A 291 4.72 12.20 14.92
C GLY A 291 5.27 12.11 13.49
N LEU A 292 4.74 11.23 12.64
CA LEU A 292 5.00 11.26 11.20
C LEU A 292 4.70 12.66 10.66
N GLN A 293 5.69 13.25 9.98
CA GLN A 293 5.58 14.60 9.43
C GLN A 293 4.46 14.71 8.39
N LYS A 294 4.13 15.95 8.00
CA LYS A 294 3.15 16.20 6.92
C LYS A 294 3.77 15.85 5.55
N MET A 295 3.80 14.55 5.26
CA MET A 295 4.20 13.95 4.00
C MET A 295 3.06 13.11 3.43
N GLU A 296 3.01 13.00 2.10
CA GLU A 296 2.21 12.00 1.42
C GLU A 296 2.91 10.66 1.50
N ALA A 297 2.33 9.74 2.26
CA ALA A 297 2.82 8.39 2.47
C ALA A 297 1.64 7.43 2.62
N ALA A 298 1.90 6.15 2.38
CA ALA A 298 0.93 5.08 2.50
C ALA A 298 1.63 3.82 3.01
N GLY A 299 0.94 2.98 3.79
CA GLY A 299 1.58 1.82 4.39
C GLY A 299 0.62 0.83 5.01
N LYS A 300 1.15 -0.34 5.37
CA LYS A 300 0.38 -1.43 5.94
C LYS A 300 1.15 -2.07 7.10
N THR A 301 0.47 -2.18 8.24
CA THR A 301 0.92 -3.02 9.35
C THR A 301 0.86 -4.49 8.93
N GLY A 302 1.87 -5.26 9.30
CA GLY A 302 1.91 -6.71 9.14
C GLY A 302 2.04 -7.37 10.49
N THR A 303 1.10 -8.23 10.85
CA THR A 303 1.21 -9.09 12.04
C THR A 303 1.03 -10.54 11.59
N ALA A 304 1.95 -11.43 11.98
CA ALA A 304 1.83 -12.86 11.74
C ALA A 304 0.94 -13.55 12.79
N TYR A 305 0.52 -14.78 12.50
CA TYR A 305 -0.22 -15.59 13.46
C TYR A 305 0.59 -15.78 14.76
N ASP A 306 -0.11 -15.83 15.90
CA ASP A 306 0.46 -15.97 17.26
C ASP A 306 1.49 -14.91 17.67
N PHE A 307 1.55 -13.78 16.94
CA PHE A 307 2.45 -12.66 17.22
C PHE A 307 3.94 -13.05 17.20
N THR A 308 4.33 -13.96 16.29
CA THR A 308 5.74 -14.39 16.14
C THR A 308 6.62 -13.37 15.40
N ASP A 309 5.99 -12.63 14.50
CA ASP A 309 6.62 -11.68 13.59
C ASP A 309 5.69 -10.48 13.42
N VAL A 310 6.27 -9.29 13.50
CA VAL A 310 5.59 -8.02 13.25
C VAL A 310 6.38 -7.21 12.23
N LEU A 311 5.66 -6.51 11.36
CA LEU A 311 6.18 -5.75 10.24
C LEU A 311 5.43 -4.43 10.08
N PHE A 312 6.09 -3.48 9.46
CA PHE A 312 5.43 -2.37 8.79
C PHE A 312 6.08 -2.17 7.43
N ALA A 313 5.27 -2.11 6.37
CA ALA A 313 5.75 -1.84 5.01
C ALA A 313 4.99 -0.65 4.45
N GLY A 314 5.71 0.40 4.10
CA GLY A 314 5.12 1.66 3.64
C GLY A 314 6.11 2.47 2.82
N TYR A 315 5.59 3.47 2.13
CA TYR A 315 6.32 4.22 1.13
C TYR A 315 5.79 5.65 1.05
N ASP A 316 6.61 6.52 0.45
CA ASP A 316 6.16 7.76 -0.17
C ASP A 316 6.42 7.68 -1.69
N SER A 317 6.38 8.79 -2.40
CA SER A 317 6.72 8.81 -3.84
C SER A 317 8.18 8.45 -4.16
N ALA A 318 9.12 8.71 -3.25
CA ALA A 318 10.56 8.63 -3.47
C ALA A 318 11.16 7.31 -2.98
N ILE A 319 10.72 6.81 -1.83
CA ILE A 319 11.27 5.61 -1.18
C ILE A 319 10.19 4.62 -0.75
N THR A 320 10.59 3.36 -0.60
CA THR A 320 9.83 2.31 0.12
C THR A 320 10.67 1.85 1.31
N CYS A 321 10.09 1.93 2.51
CA CYS A 321 10.69 1.45 3.75
C CYS A 321 9.90 0.25 4.30
N ALA A 322 10.61 -0.81 4.65
CA ALA A 322 10.08 -1.95 5.39
C ALA A 322 10.82 -2.09 6.72
N VAL A 323 10.08 -2.40 7.79
CA VAL A 323 10.58 -2.76 9.12
C VAL A 323 10.03 -4.15 9.50
N TRP A 324 10.85 -4.99 10.13
CA TRP A 324 10.44 -6.26 10.75
C TRP A 324 11.01 -6.36 12.16
N ALA A 325 10.28 -7.00 13.06
CA ALA A 325 10.78 -7.48 14.36
C ALA A 325 10.21 -8.87 14.71
N GLY A 326 11.00 -9.65 15.45
CA GLY A 326 10.68 -11.01 15.84
C GLY A 326 11.91 -11.79 16.32
N PHE A 327 11.75 -13.07 16.62
CA PHE A 327 12.85 -13.93 17.10
C PHE A 327 13.46 -14.79 15.99
N ASP A 328 14.75 -15.12 16.14
CA ASP A 328 15.45 -15.98 15.16
C ASP A 328 14.79 -17.37 15.04
N LYS A 329 14.43 -17.95 16.17
CA LYS A 329 13.56 -19.14 16.25
C LYS A 329 12.11 -18.62 16.41
N PRO A 330 11.15 -19.00 15.53
CA PRO A 330 9.77 -18.52 15.64
C PRO A 330 9.17 -18.80 17.03
N GLN A 331 8.87 -17.72 17.75
CA GLN A 331 8.30 -17.70 19.10
C GLN A 331 7.41 -16.45 19.20
N GLN A 332 6.32 -16.53 19.97
CA GLN A 332 5.49 -15.36 20.29
C GLN A 332 6.31 -14.28 21.00
N ILE A 333 6.17 -13.00 20.59
CA ILE A 333 6.85 -11.86 21.24
C ILE A 333 6.20 -11.55 22.60
N PHE A 334 4.89 -11.34 22.58
CA PHE A 334 3.94 -11.43 23.68
C PHE A 334 2.53 -11.38 23.09
N ARG A 335 1.50 -11.67 23.90
CA ARG A 335 0.11 -11.60 23.45
C ARG A 335 -0.25 -10.15 23.09
N GLY A 336 -0.62 -9.91 21.84
CA GLY A 336 -0.95 -8.56 21.35
C GLY A 336 0.26 -7.72 20.93
N ALA A 337 1.42 -8.34 20.69
CA ALA A 337 2.51 -7.69 19.97
C ALA A 337 2.10 -7.43 18.50
N PHE A 338 1.71 -6.19 18.20
CA PHE A 338 1.19 -5.78 16.89
C PHE A 338 2.19 -4.94 16.09
N GLY A 339 2.07 -4.96 14.76
CA GLY A 339 2.87 -4.15 13.83
C GLY A 339 2.84 -2.65 14.12
N ARG A 340 1.66 -2.10 14.44
CA ARG A 340 1.50 -0.68 14.81
C ARG A 340 2.26 -0.25 16.07
N ASP A 341 2.50 -1.17 17.00
CA ASP A 341 3.06 -0.85 18.33
C ASP A 341 4.58 -1.07 18.37
N ILE A 342 5.12 -1.86 17.43
CA ILE A 342 6.53 -2.29 17.41
C ILE A 342 7.28 -1.82 16.15
N ALA A 343 6.72 -2.07 14.96
CA ALA A 343 7.42 -1.84 13.69
C ALA A 343 7.11 -0.47 13.07
N LEU A 344 5.88 0.02 13.25
CA LEU A 344 5.44 1.34 12.80
C LEU A 344 6.25 2.52 13.38
N PRO A 345 6.54 2.63 14.69
CA PRO A 345 7.32 3.78 15.20
C PRO A 345 8.72 3.87 14.57
N VAL A 346 9.40 2.73 14.38
CA VAL A 346 10.69 2.67 13.67
C VAL A 346 10.55 3.13 12.23
N TRP A 347 9.47 2.73 11.54
CA TRP A 347 9.20 3.19 10.18
C TRP A 347 8.97 4.70 10.13
N VAL A 348 8.25 5.27 11.10
CA VAL A 348 8.00 6.72 11.19
C VAL A 348 9.29 7.52 11.35
N ASP A 349 10.20 7.11 12.24
CA ASP A 349 11.51 7.75 12.40
C ASP A 349 12.32 7.74 11.10
N VAL A 350 12.36 6.57 10.42
CA VAL A 350 13.10 6.39 9.17
C VAL A 350 12.54 7.26 8.05
N MET A 351 11.21 7.33 7.89
CA MET A 351 10.57 8.20 6.89
C MET A 351 10.78 9.69 7.22
N ASN A 352 10.71 10.07 8.50
CA ASN A 352 10.98 11.43 8.95
C ASN A 352 12.44 11.84 8.69
N ALA A 353 13.40 10.92 8.89
CA ALA A 353 14.81 11.16 8.59
C ALA A 353 15.07 11.29 7.08
N SER A 354 14.45 10.42 6.24
CA SER A 354 14.65 10.44 4.79
C SER A 354 14.11 11.70 4.12
N ALA A 355 13.07 12.32 4.66
CA ALA A 355 12.35 13.44 4.02
C ALA A 355 13.25 14.66 3.66
N THR A 356 14.40 14.81 4.34
CA THR A 356 15.38 15.87 4.06
C THR A 356 16.16 15.64 2.77
N HIS A 357 16.55 14.39 2.48
CA HIS A 357 17.35 14.01 1.30
C HIS A 357 16.47 13.51 0.14
N TYR A 358 15.31 12.93 0.47
CA TYR A 358 14.36 12.31 -0.45
C TYR A 358 12.98 12.97 -0.30
N PRO A 359 12.79 14.21 -0.82
CA PRO A 359 11.55 14.94 -0.63
C PRO A 359 10.38 14.28 -1.37
N THR A 360 9.32 13.95 -0.63
CA THR A 360 8.08 13.40 -1.19
C THR A 360 7.38 14.38 -2.15
N LYS A 361 6.53 13.83 -3.01
CA LYS A 361 5.70 14.48 -4.03
C LYS A 361 4.35 13.76 -4.08
N GLU A 362 3.35 14.44 -4.62
CA GLU A 362 2.05 13.83 -4.86
C GLU A 362 2.16 12.61 -5.79
N ILE A 363 1.65 11.47 -5.35
CA ILE A 363 1.48 10.29 -6.22
C ILE A 363 0.28 10.59 -7.12
N ALA A 364 0.55 10.92 -8.38
CA ALA A 364 -0.48 11.40 -9.29
C ALA A 364 -1.52 10.31 -9.63
N GLN A 365 -2.81 10.64 -9.52
CA GLN A 365 -3.89 9.78 -10.00
C GLN A 365 -3.73 9.50 -11.51
N PRO A 366 -3.72 8.22 -11.95
CA PRO A 366 -3.63 7.88 -13.37
C PRO A 366 -4.90 8.28 -14.13
N ARG A 367 -4.74 8.53 -15.43
CA ARG A 367 -5.88 8.65 -16.35
C ARG A 367 -6.66 7.35 -16.37
N GLY A 368 -7.99 7.42 -16.48
CA GLY A 368 -8.87 6.24 -16.51
C GLY A 368 -9.59 5.95 -15.20
N LEU A 369 -9.12 6.48 -14.07
CA LEU A 369 -9.88 6.50 -12.82
C LEU A 369 -10.79 7.74 -12.73
N GLU A 370 -12.06 7.51 -12.42
CA GLU A 370 -13.05 8.54 -12.12
C GLU A 370 -13.59 8.38 -10.68
N ARG A 371 -14.23 9.44 -10.16
CA ARG A 371 -14.88 9.42 -8.84
C ARG A 371 -16.36 9.12 -9.03
N VAL A 372 -16.82 8.00 -8.49
CA VAL A 372 -18.21 7.52 -8.58
C VAL A 372 -18.85 7.63 -7.20
N ASN A 373 -20.05 8.22 -7.11
CA ASN A 373 -20.79 8.27 -5.85
C ASN A 373 -21.49 6.93 -5.61
N ILE A 374 -21.05 6.18 -4.60
CA ILE A 374 -21.55 4.84 -4.27
C ILE A 374 -22.10 4.76 -2.85
N CYS A 375 -22.93 3.76 -2.60
CA CYS A 375 -23.37 3.39 -1.26
C CYS A 375 -22.37 2.41 -0.63
N ALA A 376 -21.86 2.72 0.57
CA ALA A 376 -20.92 1.87 1.30
C ALA A 376 -21.45 0.47 1.67
N LYS A 377 -22.78 0.28 1.71
CA LYS A 377 -23.40 -1.01 2.07
C LYS A 377 -23.62 -1.95 0.88
N SER A 378 -23.86 -1.42 -0.31
CA SER A 378 -24.14 -2.21 -1.51
C SER A 378 -22.98 -2.21 -2.52
N GLY A 379 -22.09 -1.21 -2.46
CA GLY A 379 -21.05 -0.98 -3.48
C GLY A 379 -21.62 -0.49 -4.82
N LEU A 380 -22.93 -0.26 -4.91
CA LEU A 380 -23.65 0.20 -6.10
C LEU A 380 -23.83 1.72 -6.10
N LEU A 381 -24.36 2.28 -7.20
CA LEU A 381 -24.56 3.73 -7.32
C LEU A 381 -25.46 4.25 -6.20
N ALA A 382 -25.02 5.30 -5.52
CA ALA A 382 -25.75 5.91 -4.40
C ALA A 382 -27.10 6.49 -4.85
N THR A 383 -28.14 6.29 -4.05
CA THR A 383 -29.42 6.97 -4.17
C THR A 383 -29.57 8.07 -3.11
N ASP A 384 -30.59 8.91 -3.25
CA ASP A 384 -31.01 9.89 -2.24
C ASP A 384 -31.39 9.23 -0.89
N LYS A 385 -31.81 7.97 -0.93
CA LYS A 385 -32.22 7.15 0.21
C LYS A 385 -31.07 6.42 0.92
N CYS A 386 -29.81 6.56 0.48
CA CYS A 386 -28.65 5.94 1.11
C CYS A 386 -28.27 6.59 2.45
N ILE A 387 -29.13 6.39 3.44
CA ILE A 387 -29.10 6.95 4.78
C ILE A 387 -29.51 5.84 5.76
N GLU A 388 -28.78 5.71 6.87
CA GLU A 388 -29.09 4.76 7.95
C GLU A 388 -29.31 5.49 9.27
N LYS A 389 -30.17 4.91 10.12
CA LYS A 389 -30.47 5.45 11.44
C LYS A 389 -29.57 4.83 12.49
N ILE A 390 -28.63 5.62 12.99
CA ILE A 390 -27.79 5.23 14.12
C ILE A 390 -28.49 5.61 15.43
N LYS A 391 -28.60 4.66 16.35
CA LYS A 391 -29.04 4.91 17.72
C LYS A 391 -27.86 5.41 18.55
N MET A 392 -27.97 6.65 19.01
CA MET A 392 -27.05 7.27 19.96
C MET A 392 -27.71 7.40 21.34
N ALA A 393 -26.97 7.85 22.34
CA ALA A 393 -27.46 7.97 23.72
C ALA A 393 -28.58 9.02 23.89
N ASP A 394 -28.70 9.94 22.93
CA ASP A 394 -29.60 11.10 22.90
C ASP A 394 -30.69 11.02 21.81
N GLY A 395 -30.68 10.00 20.93
CA GLY A 395 -31.74 9.81 19.93
C GLY A 395 -31.38 8.88 18.77
N GLU A 396 -32.17 8.95 17.70
CA GLU A 396 -31.80 8.40 16.38
C GLU A 396 -31.26 9.53 15.50
N MET A 397 -30.08 9.33 14.91
CA MET A 397 -29.48 10.25 13.94
C MET A 397 -29.35 9.57 12.57
N ASP A 398 -29.72 10.31 11.52
CA ASP A 398 -29.57 9.91 10.13
C ASP A 398 -28.11 10.08 9.68
N GLU A 399 -27.39 8.99 9.42
CA GLU A 399 -26.05 8.96 8.84
C GLU A 399 -26.11 8.63 7.35
N LYS A 400 -25.44 9.41 6.50
CA LYS A 400 -25.33 9.12 5.06
C LYS A 400 -24.32 7.99 4.81
N THR A 401 -24.75 6.95 4.12
CA THR A 401 -23.88 5.84 3.68
C THR A 401 -23.24 6.07 2.30
N THR A 402 -23.41 7.27 1.73
CA THR A 402 -22.89 7.65 0.41
C THR A 402 -21.48 8.22 0.47
N TYR A 403 -20.58 7.79 -0.41
CA TYR A 403 -19.27 8.43 -0.57
C TYR A 403 -18.74 8.34 -2.01
N LEU A 404 -17.77 9.20 -2.33
CA LEU A 404 -17.06 9.18 -3.61
C LEU A 404 -15.93 8.14 -3.57
N GLU A 405 -16.00 7.16 -4.46
CA GLU A 405 -15.02 6.09 -4.61
C GLU A 405 -14.33 6.16 -5.98
N LEU A 406 -13.10 5.64 -6.05
CA LEU A 406 -12.34 5.49 -7.28
C LEU A 406 -12.75 4.22 -8.02
N ALA A 407 -13.04 4.35 -9.31
CA ALA A 407 -13.25 3.21 -10.22
C ALA A 407 -12.84 3.60 -11.65
N THR A 408 -12.46 2.63 -12.47
CA THR A 408 -12.45 2.80 -13.92
C THR A 408 -13.86 2.69 -14.50
N SER A 409 -14.08 3.19 -15.71
CA SER A 409 -15.36 3.06 -16.42
C SER A 409 -15.81 1.60 -16.63
N ALA A 410 -14.92 0.61 -16.51
CA ALA A 410 -15.25 -0.81 -16.60
C ALA A 410 -15.60 -1.45 -15.23
N GLN A 411 -15.11 -0.89 -14.12
CA GLN A 411 -15.46 -1.31 -12.75
C GLN A 411 -16.69 -0.58 -12.22
N ARG A 412 -17.02 0.58 -12.77
CA ARG A 412 -18.12 1.44 -12.32
C ARG A 412 -19.45 0.66 -12.29
N PRO A 413 -20.14 0.64 -11.13
CA PRO A 413 -21.49 0.08 -11.04
C PRO A 413 -22.45 0.79 -11.99
N THR A 414 -23.28 0.01 -12.67
CA THR A 414 -24.37 0.48 -13.53
C THR A 414 -25.73 0.49 -12.82
N GLU A 415 -25.88 -0.35 -11.80
CA GLU A 415 -27.10 -0.47 -11.00
C GLU A 415 -27.07 0.51 -9.81
N THR A 416 -28.25 0.95 -9.39
CA THR A 416 -28.47 1.75 -8.17
C THR A 416 -28.50 0.87 -6.93
N CYS A 417 -28.24 1.46 -5.77
CA CYS A 417 -28.35 0.77 -4.48
C CYS A 417 -29.67 -0.01 -4.35
N ASN A 418 -29.53 -1.28 -4.00
CA ASN A 418 -30.61 -2.24 -3.74
C ASN A 418 -30.83 -2.51 -2.23
N VAL A 419 -29.93 -2.01 -1.37
CA VAL A 419 -30.00 -2.14 0.09
C VAL A 419 -30.88 -1.03 0.70
N HIS A 420 -30.66 0.21 0.28
CA HIS A 420 -31.53 1.33 0.59
C HIS A 420 -32.52 1.49 -0.55
N GLY A 421 -33.82 1.56 -0.22
CA GLY A 421 -34.90 1.27 -1.16
C GLY A 421 -34.91 2.11 -2.44
N GLU A 422 -35.65 1.61 -3.45
CA GLU A 422 -35.74 2.18 -4.81
C GLU A 422 -35.82 3.72 -4.81
N MET A 423 -35.12 4.35 -5.75
CA MET A 423 -35.37 5.75 -6.11
C MET A 423 -36.89 5.96 -6.21
N HIS A 424 -37.43 7.01 -5.57
CA HIS A 424 -38.71 7.49 -6.07
C HIS A 424 -38.49 7.89 -7.52
N ALA A 425 -39.34 7.40 -8.41
CA ALA A 425 -39.36 7.85 -9.80
C ALA A 425 -39.31 9.37 -9.81
N SER A 426 -38.29 9.92 -10.47
CA SER A 426 -37.96 11.35 -10.46
C SER A 426 -39.22 12.15 -10.81
N LEU A 427 -39.86 12.78 -9.80
CA LEU A 427 -41.08 13.56 -10.04
C LEU A 427 -40.78 14.87 -10.78
N THR A 428 -39.49 15.25 -10.86
CA THR A 428 -38.96 15.98 -12.01
C THR A 428 -39.09 15.12 -13.26
N ARG A 429 -40.28 15.17 -13.84
CA ARG A 429 -40.54 14.89 -15.25
C ARG A 429 -39.45 15.59 -16.06
N ASP A 430 -38.63 14.83 -16.78
CA ASP A 430 -37.63 15.36 -17.71
C ASP A 430 -38.36 16.07 -18.86
N LEU A 431 -38.74 17.32 -18.61
CA LEU A 431 -39.31 18.19 -19.62
C LEU A 431 -38.21 18.47 -20.64
N PRO A 432 -38.39 18.13 -21.94
CA PRO A 432 -37.49 18.62 -22.97
C PRO A 432 -37.47 20.17 -22.89
N VAL A 433 -36.40 20.81 -23.36
CA VAL A 433 -36.21 22.28 -23.27
C VAL A 433 -37.36 23.08 -23.94
N SER A 434 -38.16 22.42 -24.78
CA SER A 434 -39.41 22.91 -25.37
C SER A 434 -40.62 22.95 -24.43
N GLU A 435 -40.69 22.09 -23.41
CA GLU A 435 -41.80 22.00 -22.44
C GLU A 435 -41.57 22.84 -21.18
N PHE A 436 -40.36 23.35 -20.95
CA PHE A 436 -40.17 24.39 -19.93
C PHE A 436 -40.99 25.63 -20.32
N PRO A 437 -41.84 26.18 -19.42
CA PRO A 437 -42.52 27.43 -19.68
C PRO A 437 -41.48 28.54 -19.76
N ARG A 438 -41.07 28.88 -20.98
CA ARG A 438 -40.29 30.09 -21.24
C ARG A 438 -41.12 31.25 -20.71
N ALA A 439 -40.60 31.94 -19.69
CA ALA A 439 -41.19 33.18 -19.24
C ALA A 439 -41.17 34.16 -20.43
N ALA A 440 -42.32 34.30 -21.09
CA ALA A 440 -42.54 35.39 -22.02
C ALA A 440 -42.28 36.67 -21.22
N LEU A 441 -41.36 37.51 -21.72
CA LEU A 441 -41.05 38.77 -21.06
C LEU A 441 -42.36 39.55 -20.88
N ALA A 442 -42.73 39.82 -19.63
CA ALA A 442 -43.95 40.55 -19.29
C ALA A 442 -43.95 42.02 -19.79
N VAL A 443 -42.83 42.45 -20.38
CA VAL A 443 -42.58 43.77 -20.94
C VAL A 443 -41.88 43.59 -22.28
N ASP A 444 -42.40 44.22 -23.32
CA ASP A 444 -41.75 44.27 -24.63
C ASP A 444 -40.46 45.09 -24.55
N THR A 445 -39.31 44.41 -24.63
CA THR A 445 -37.99 45.04 -24.55
C THR A 445 -37.59 45.78 -25.83
N SER A 446 -38.32 45.62 -26.94
CA SER A 446 -38.07 46.38 -28.18
C SER A 446 -38.36 47.88 -28.04
N ALA A 447 -39.22 48.25 -27.08
CA ALA A 447 -39.53 49.64 -26.73
C ALA A 447 -38.51 50.28 -25.78
N MET A 448 -37.62 49.52 -25.13
CA MET A 448 -36.62 50.05 -24.21
C MET A 448 -35.34 50.46 -24.95
N LYS A 449 -35.06 51.77 -24.97
CA LYS A 449 -33.74 52.28 -25.40
C LYS A 449 -32.66 51.83 -24.42
N PRO A 450 -31.60 51.12 -24.86
CA PRO A 450 -30.50 50.76 -23.98
C PRO A 450 -29.80 52.01 -23.43
N ILE A 451 -29.61 52.06 -22.11
CA ILE A 451 -28.76 53.08 -21.49
C ILE A 451 -27.31 52.64 -21.73
N ILE A 452 -26.62 53.33 -22.65
CA ILE A 452 -25.20 53.10 -22.90
C ILE A 452 -24.42 53.67 -21.68
N PRO A 453 -23.69 52.84 -20.92
CA PRO A 453 -22.85 53.33 -19.83
C PRO A 453 -21.73 54.19 -20.42
N LYS A 454 -21.66 55.46 -19.99
CA LYS A 454 -20.66 56.40 -20.51
C LYS A 454 -19.27 56.21 -19.91
N GLU A 455 -19.21 55.58 -18.74
CA GLU A 455 -18.00 55.39 -17.92
C GLU A 455 -18.10 54.03 -17.20
N PRO A 456 -16.99 53.44 -16.71
CA PRO A 456 -17.02 52.17 -15.98
C PRO A 456 -17.92 52.26 -14.75
N THR A 457 -18.84 51.32 -14.60
CA THR A 457 -19.74 51.26 -13.44
C THR A 457 -18.94 50.98 -12.18
N LEU A 458 -18.66 52.03 -11.40
CA LEU A 458 -18.18 51.89 -10.03
C LEU A 458 -19.26 51.18 -9.20
N LEU A 459 -19.06 49.90 -8.94
CA LEU A 459 -19.71 49.23 -7.81
C LEU A 459 -19.35 50.05 -6.57
N ALA A 460 -20.37 50.48 -5.81
CA ALA A 460 -20.18 51.36 -4.68
C ALA A 460 -19.20 50.75 -3.66
N ALA A 461 -18.41 51.60 -2.99
CA ALA A 461 -17.30 51.19 -2.12
C ALA A 461 -17.68 50.35 -0.88
N ARG A 462 -18.96 49.95 -0.75
CA ARG A 462 -19.44 48.93 0.18
C ARG A 462 -20.49 48.07 -0.54
N ASP A 463 -20.14 46.81 -0.81
CA ASP A 463 -21.11 45.78 -1.15
C ASP A 463 -21.79 45.30 0.15
N PRO A 464 -23.11 45.50 0.33
CA PRO A 464 -23.82 45.05 1.52
C PRO A 464 -24.02 43.52 1.59
N TYR A 465 -23.70 42.77 0.53
CA TYR A 465 -23.83 41.32 0.46
C TYR A 465 -22.49 40.57 0.55
N ASN A 466 -21.37 41.30 0.66
CA ASN A 466 -20.02 40.77 0.85
C ASN A 466 -19.64 39.67 -0.17
N SER A 467 -19.93 39.93 -1.45
CA SER A 467 -19.68 39.02 -2.57
C SER A 467 -18.20 38.73 -2.75
N VAL A 468 -17.85 37.50 -3.16
CA VAL A 468 -16.44 37.11 -3.35
C VAL A 468 -15.81 37.90 -4.49
N HIS A 469 -14.94 38.85 -4.16
CA HIS A 469 -14.16 39.60 -5.15
C HIS A 469 -13.11 38.69 -5.81
N ALA A 470 -13.21 38.53 -7.13
CA ALA A 470 -12.16 37.89 -7.93
C ALA A 470 -10.93 38.81 -8.02
N LEU A 471 -9.93 38.56 -7.15
CA LEU A 471 -8.62 39.20 -7.26
C LEU A 471 -7.89 38.71 -8.51
N MET A 472 -8.02 39.45 -9.61
CA MET A 472 -7.11 39.30 -10.74
C MET A 472 -5.71 39.78 -10.33
N ASN A 473 -4.80 38.83 -10.11
CA ASN A 473 -3.37 39.10 -10.14
C ASN A 473 -2.88 38.96 -11.59
N PRO A 474 -2.72 40.05 -12.37
CA PRO A 474 -2.11 39.96 -13.69
C PRO A 474 -0.65 39.51 -13.54
N LYS A 475 -0.28 38.39 -14.19
CA LYS A 475 1.14 38.08 -14.40
C LYS A 475 1.79 39.23 -15.17
N PRO A 476 2.93 39.78 -14.72
CA PRO A 476 3.65 40.77 -15.50
C PRO A 476 4.08 40.16 -16.85
N ARG A 477 3.93 40.92 -17.94
CA ARG A 477 4.59 40.59 -19.20
C ARG A 477 6.10 40.59 -18.98
N PRO A 478 6.86 39.65 -19.58
CA PRO A 478 8.30 39.82 -19.68
C PRO A 478 8.58 41.09 -20.49
N SER A 479 9.34 42.02 -19.90
CA SER A 479 9.92 43.16 -20.60
C SER A 479 11.06 42.68 -21.51
N PRO A 480 11.23 43.25 -22.72
CA PRO A 480 12.37 42.92 -23.58
C PRO A 480 13.68 43.41 -22.94
N SER A 481 14.70 42.55 -22.92
CA SER A 481 16.05 42.90 -22.49
C SER A 481 16.70 43.88 -23.48
N PRO A 482 17.30 44.99 -23.03
CA PRO A 482 17.97 45.95 -23.91
C PRO A 482 19.38 45.47 -24.28
N GLU A 483 19.48 44.32 -24.95
CA GLU A 483 20.75 43.72 -25.38
C GLU A 483 20.68 43.04 -26.77
N ALA A 484 19.55 43.14 -27.48
CA ALA A 484 19.32 42.52 -28.79
C ALA A 484 19.25 43.51 -29.97
N GLU A 485 19.73 44.76 -29.79
CA GLU A 485 19.92 45.73 -30.88
C GLU A 485 21.40 46.14 -30.99
N LYS A 486 22.24 45.17 -31.39
CA LYS A 486 23.44 45.35 -32.23
C LYS A 486 23.93 43.98 -32.72
N GLU A 487 24.47 43.99 -33.94
CA GLU A 487 25.07 42.84 -34.65
C GLU A 487 24.13 41.69 -35.05
N ALA A 488 23.61 41.75 -36.28
CA ALA A 488 23.98 40.79 -37.34
C ALA A 488 23.45 41.25 -38.72
N THR A 489 24.36 41.49 -39.66
CA THR A 489 24.06 41.72 -41.09
C THR A 489 24.40 40.46 -41.90
N SER A 490 23.64 40.18 -42.98
CA SER A 490 23.91 39.17 -44.05
C SER A 490 23.96 37.68 -43.59
N GLU A 491 23.55 36.62 -44.30
CA GLU A 491 22.96 36.32 -45.64
C GLU A 491 21.83 35.24 -45.43
N GLU A 492 20.97 34.77 -46.35
CA GLU A 492 20.69 35.02 -47.79
C GLU A 492 19.15 34.84 -48.07
N MET A 493 18.73 34.24 -49.20
CA MET A 493 17.34 33.84 -49.53
C MET A 493 17.26 32.43 -50.16
N PRO A 494 16.11 31.73 -50.05
CA PRO A 494 15.69 30.76 -51.08
C PRO A 494 14.30 31.04 -51.69
N ASP A 495 14.31 31.24 -53.02
CA ASP A 495 13.29 31.00 -54.07
C ASP A 495 11.76 31.25 -53.83
N PRO A 496 11.11 32.16 -54.60
CA PRO A 496 9.66 32.45 -54.50
C PRO A 496 8.71 31.56 -55.34
N THR A 497 9.15 30.46 -55.97
CA THR A 497 8.34 29.75 -57.00
C THR A 497 7.36 28.67 -56.51
N LYS A 498 6.98 28.61 -55.23
CA LYS A 498 5.95 27.68 -54.73
C LYS A 498 4.75 28.38 -54.05
N PRO A 499 3.51 28.25 -54.57
CA PRO A 499 2.35 28.94 -54.02
C PRO A 499 1.81 28.26 -52.74
N VAL A 500 1.50 29.09 -51.74
CA VAL A 500 0.87 28.68 -50.47
C VAL A 500 -0.65 28.64 -50.64
N LEU A 501 -1.28 27.49 -50.40
CA LEU A 501 -2.74 27.35 -50.41
C LEU A 501 -3.34 27.66 -49.04
N LYS A 502 -4.41 28.47 -49.04
CA LYS A 502 -5.12 28.93 -47.83
C LYS A 502 -6.11 27.88 -47.34
N ALA A 503 -6.29 27.80 -46.02
CA ALA A 503 -7.32 26.98 -45.39
C ALA A 503 -8.74 27.52 -45.64
N ILE A 504 -9.71 26.61 -45.77
CA ILE A 504 -11.15 26.90 -45.91
C ILE A 504 -11.89 26.18 -44.77
N PRO A 505 -12.91 26.79 -44.12
CA PRO A 505 -13.66 26.14 -43.03
C PRO A 505 -14.73 25.19 -43.57
N VAL A 506 -15.05 24.15 -42.79
CA VAL A 506 -16.07 23.13 -43.14
C VAL A 506 -17.34 23.30 -42.29
N GLN A 507 -18.50 23.25 -42.94
CA GLN A 507 -19.83 23.11 -42.31
C GLN A 507 -20.39 21.69 -42.51
N PRO A 508 -21.37 21.24 -41.69
CA PRO A 508 -21.72 19.83 -41.58
C PRO A 508 -22.94 19.39 -42.42
N GLY A 509 -22.93 18.11 -42.81
CA GLY A 509 -24.13 17.30 -43.06
C GLY A 509 -24.51 17.05 -44.53
N GLU A 510 -24.39 15.79 -44.99
CA GLU A 510 -25.52 14.93 -45.40
C GLU A 510 -25.01 13.51 -45.74
N ALA A 511 -25.92 12.55 -45.96
CA ALA A 511 -25.69 11.11 -45.76
C ALA A 511 -25.60 10.27 -47.06
N GLU A 512 -25.29 8.97 -46.87
CA GLU A 512 -25.54 7.83 -47.78
C GLU A 512 -24.75 7.77 -49.11
N THR A 513 -24.30 6.62 -49.65
CA THR A 513 -24.46 5.18 -49.33
C THR A 513 -23.15 4.42 -49.60
N GLY A 514 -22.98 3.20 -49.06
CA GLY A 514 -21.87 2.29 -49.39
C GLY A 514 -22.08 0.86 -48.86
N GLU A 515 -21.91 -0.14 -49.73
CA GLU A 515 -22.29 -1.56 -49.53
C GLU A 515 -21.38 -2.40 -48.58
N PRO A 516 -21.83 -3.59 -48.13
CA PRO A 516 -21.32 -4.25 -46.92
C PRO A 516 -20.05 -5.11 -47.10
N ILE A 517 -19.31 -5.25 -45.99
CA ILE A 517 -18.11 -6.11 -45.87
C ILE A 517 -18.53 -7.52 -45.38
N PRO A 518 -17.99 -8.63 -45.95
CA PRO A 518 -18.42 -9.99 -45.61
C PRO A 518 -17.91 -10.48 -44.25
N SER A 519 -18.72 -11.30 -43.57
CA SER A 519 -18.36 -11.96 -42.32
C SER A 519 -17.39 -13.14 -42.53
N PRO A 520 -16.39 -13.35 -41.66
CA PRO A 520 -15.58 -14.56 -41.65
C PRO A 520 -16.33 -15.75 -41.00
N ALA A 521 -16.17 -16.94 -41.57
CA ALA A 521 -16.80 -18.18 -41.12
C ALA A 521 -16.13 -18.78 -39.86
N PRO A 522 -16.83 -19.61 -39.06
CA PRO A 522 -16.27 -20.21 -37.85
C PRO A 522 -15.32 -21.37 -38.15
N SER A 523 -14.18 -21.42 -37.45
CA SER A 523 -13.25 -22.55 -37.48
C SER A 523 -13.40 -23.44 -36.24
N GLU A 524 -13.98 -24.63 -36.41
CA GLU A 524 -13.95 -25.67 -35.40
C GLU A 524 -12.51 -26.15 -35.16
N THR A 525 -12.02 -26.05 -33.93
CA THR A 525 -10.73 -26.65 -33.54
C THR A 525 -10.95 -27.71 -32.47
N VAL A 526 -11.01 -28.97 -32.90
CA VAL A 526 -11.21 -30.13 -32.03
C VAL A 526 -9.93 -30.44 -31.24
N ILE A 527 -9.96 -30.22 -29.92
CA ILE A 527 -8.86 -30.59 -29.03
C ILE A 527 -8.94 -32.10 -28.71
N LYS A 528 -7.98 -32.88 -29.23
CA LYS A 528 -7.80 -34.29 -28.82
C LYS A 528 -7.12 -34.36 -27.46
N ALA A 529 -7.74 -35.07 -26.52
CA ALA A 529 -7.18 -35.31 -25.18
C ALA A 529 -5.94 -36.21 -25.23
N ILE A 530 -4.83 -35.74 -24.66
CA ILE A 530 -3.62 -36.53 -24.43
C ILE A 530 -3.75 -37.21 -23.06
N LYS A 531 -3.72 -38.54 -23.02
CA LYS A 531 -3.67 -39.31 -21.76
C LYS A 531 -2.24 -39.30 -21.20
N PRO A 532 -2.01 -38.95 -19.92
CA PRO A 532 -0.70 -39.13 -19.31
C PRO A 532 -0.43 -40.61 -19.03
N THR A 533 0.64 -41.15 -19.61
CA THR A 533 1.16 -42.49 -19.31
C THR A 533 2.20 -42.41 -18.19
N GLY A 534 1.81 -42.81 -16.98
CA GLY A 534 2.72 -42.94 -15.83
C GLY A 534 2.01 -43.65 -14.68
N SER A 535 2.65 -44.69 -14.13
CA SER A 535 2.10 -45.48 -13.01
C SER A 535 1.93 -44.61 -11.76
N PRO A 536 0.90 -44.84 -10.92
CA PRO A 536 0.69 -44.04 -9.72
C PRO A 536 1.85 -44.23 -8.73
N VAL A 537 2.48 -43.12 -8.34
CA VAL A 537 3.47 -43.12 -7.26
C VAL A 537 2.75 -43.35 -5.95
N GLU A 538 3.15 -44.40 -5.21
CA GLU A 538 2.61 -44.69 -3.89
C GLU A 538 2.89 -43.54 -2.92
N ILE A 539 1.85 -42.80 -2.55
CA ILE A 539 1.91 -41.83 -1.45
C ILE A 539 2.04 -42.63 -0.16
N ARG A 540 3.29 -42.75 0.34
CA ARG A 540 3.56 -43.36 1.65
C ARG A 540 2.80 -42.59 2.73
N ARG A 541 1.78 -43.24 3.31
CA ARG A 541 1.03 -42.71 4.45
C ARG A 541 1.99 -42.48 5.62
N ALA A 542 1.90 -41.30 6.24
CA ALA A 542 2.66 -41.01 7.45
C ALA A 542 2.26 -41.99 8.57
N ILE A 543 3.25 -42.57 9.24
CA ILE A 543 3.04 -43.45 10.39
C ILE A 543 2.54 -42.58 11.56
N PRO A 544 1.40 -42.90 12.19
CA PRO A 544 0.90 -42.12 13.32
C PRO A 544 1.84 -42.28 14.53
N VAL A 545 2.30 -41.16 15.07
CA VAL A 545 3.08 -41.13 16.32
C VAL A 545 2.17 -41.54 17.47
N VAL A 546 2.43 -42.70 18.07
CA VAL A 546 1.76 -43.16 19.28
C VAL A 546 2.14 -42.23 20.43
N ARG A 547 1.17 -41.46 20.94
CA ARG A 547 1.35 -40.68 22.18
C ARG A 547 1.38 -41.63 23.38
N PRO A 548 2.24 -41.41 24.39
CA PRO A 548 2.16 -42.14 25.65
C PRO A 548 0.82 -41.90 26.34
N THR A 549 0.24 -42.95 26.91
CA THR A 549 -1.03 -42.90 27.65
C THR A 549 -0.89 -42.01 28.89
N PRO A 550 -1.83 -41.11 29.19
CA PRO A 550 -1.79 -40.33 30.43
C PRO A 550 -1.97 -41.25 31.64
N GLN A 551 -1.08 -41.13 32.63
CA GLN A 551 -1.31 -41.73 33.95
C GLN A 551 -2.43 -40.97 34.66
N THR A 552 -3.45 -41.69 35.12
CA THR A 552 -4.54 -41.13 35.94
C THR A 552 -4.07 -40.90 37.37
N SER A 553 -3.88 -39.63 37.75
CA SER A 553 -3.90 -39.18 39.14
C SER A 553 -5.13 -38.28 39.36
N GLN A 554 -6.02 -38.69 40.26
CA GLN A 554 -7.16 -37.85 40.66
C GLN A 554 -6.67 -36.73 41.60
N PRO A 555 -7.15 -35.48 41.46
CA PRO A 555 -6.85 -34.43 42.43
C PRO A 555 -7.66 -34.61 43.73
N GLU A 556 -7.00 -34.53 44.88
CA GLU A 556 -7.68 -34.45 46.19
C GLU A 556 -8.51 -33.16 46.27
N VAL A 557 -9.81 -33.30 46.57
CA VAL A 557 -10.66 -32.16 46.93
C VAL A 557 -10.51 -31.90 48.43
N ARG A 558 -9.70 -30.91 48.81
CA ARG A 558 -9.70 -30.37 50.18
C ARG A 558 -10.74 -29.26 50.30
N ARG A 559 -11.73 -29.50 51.17
CA ARG A 559 -12.82 -28.58 51.49
C ARG A 559 -12.30 -27.53 52.49
N ALA A 560 -12.58 -26.25 52.25
CA ALA A 560 -12.26 -25.21 53.22
C ALA A 560 -13.25 -25.26 54.40
N GLU A 561 -12.72 -25.14 55.62
CA GLU A 561 -13.51 -24.96 56.85
C GLU A 561 -13.65 -23.45 57.15
N PRO A 562 -14.77 -23.01 57.77
CA PRO A 562 -15.01 -21.60 58.06
C PRO A 562 -14.14 -21.10 59.23
N VAL A 563 -13.74 -19.84 59.15
CA VAL A 563 -13.05 -19.12 60.23
C VAL A 563 -14.09 -18.59 61.21
N GLU A 564 -13.94 -18.86 62.50
CA GLU A 564 -14.68 -18.19 63.57
C GLU A 564 -14.06 -16.82 63.85
N GLU A 565 -14.91 -15.81 64.08
CA GLU A 565 -14.52 -14.51 64.62
C GLU A 565 -14.39 -14.62 66.15
N ASP A 566 -13.29 -14.13 66.74
CA ASP A 566 -13.36 -13.48 68.05
C ASP A 566 -12.20 -12.48 68.26
N GLU A 567 -12.39 -11.56 69.21
CA GLU A 567 -11.67 -10.30 69.35
C GLU A 567 -10.37 -10.38 70.21
N SER A 568 -9.72 -9.20 70.38
CA SER A 568 -8.72 -8.83 71.40
C SER A 568 -7.22 -9.19 71.20
N ASN A 569 -6.44 -8.24 70.67
CA ASN A 569 -5.58 -7.33 71.47
C ASN A 569 -4.82 -6.31 70.59
#